data_AF-A0A967BF44-F1
#
_entry.id   AF-A0A967BF44-F1
#
_cell.length_a   1.000
_cell.length_b   1.000
_cell.length_c   1.000
_cell.angle_alpha   90.00
_cell.angle_beta   90.00
_cell.angle_gamma   90.00
#
_symmetry.space_group_name_H-M   'P 1'
#
loop_
_entity.id
_entity.type
_entity.pdbx_description
1 polymer ?
#
loop_
_entity_poly.entity_id
_entity_poly.type
_entity_poly.pdbx_seq_one_letter_code
_entity_poly.pdbx_strand_id
1 'polypeptide(L)'
;MRQISASIGLGGDFWDPRAEYFGQPLHMTRNLNVALLGYGRAAEHIHLPVLKELPGVDLTAIAEEDPIRREQAQRLLPGATVFESFETLLEQANIDAAVITLPNLLHAPSAVAAYDKGLHVYLEKPLASALESAHEIIDAWQAAGTVGMVGHNYRFGSMQREARRLVAEGGIGQVVAVQTVFSTPPRDQPDWKRSRATGGGALLDLASHHLDLLPWMVQSSPVAISCHLRSVRSEDDTAAVQLELANGVPVQILASISAVEDDRIEIYGDAGRLVIDRYRSDQLEVHPATLEGVRLLRVSNAVRSLTSPSYWKRKFRGGSPEVSFQEALREFSHAAQQGRPAKPDLDDGLRCLALMEAATRSEAESRTVRIEAEEETR
;
A
#
# COMPACT_ATOMS: atom_id res chain seq x y z
N MET A 1 -0.35 -28.88 -40.51
CA MET A 1 -1.61 -28.45 -41.17
C MET A 1 -2.76 -29.22 -40.53
N ARG A 2 -3.38 -28.65 -39.49
CA ARG A 2 -4.73 -28.92 -38.98
C ARG A 2 -5.03 -27.82 -37.96
N GLN A 3 -5.86 -26.88 -38.39
CA GLN A 3 -6.43 -25.82 -37.56
C GLN A 3 -7.37 -26.44 -36.54
N ILE A 4 -7.29 -26.00 -35.29
CA ILE A 4 -8.40 -26.07 -34.35
C ILE A 4 -8.62 -24.65 -33.86
N SER A 5 -9.61 -24.02 -34.48
CA SER A 5 -10.32 -22.84 -33.99
C SER A 5 -11.18 -23.31 -32.81
N ALA A 6 -11.02 -22.68 -31.66
CA ALA A 6 -11.99 -22.72 -30.57
C ALA A 6 -12.08 -21.32 -29.97
N SER A 7 -13.07 -20.58 -30.45
CA SER A 7 -13.63 -19.41 -29.81
C SER A 7 -14.18 -19.81 -28.43
N ILE A 8 -13.62 -19.27 -27.36
CA ILE A 8 -14.18 -19.38 -26.01
C ILE A 8 -14.59 -17.96 -25.61
N GLY A 9 -15.86 -17.82 -25.25
CA GLY A 9 -16.55 -16.55 -25.06
C GLY A 9 -15.94 -15.72 -23.93
N LEU A 10 -15.70 -14.45 -24.25
CA LEU A 10 -15.46 -13.37 -23.30
C LEU A 10 -16.80 -13.09 -22.59
N GLY A 11 -16.89 -13.50 -21.32
CA GLY A 11 -18.05 -13.29 -20.47
C GLY A 11 -17.62 -13.37 -19.02
N GLY A 12 -17.09 -12.26 -18.52
CA GLY A 12 -16.67 -12.05 -17.15
C GLY A 12 -16.17 -10.61 -17.06
N ASP A 13 -16.84 -9.79 -16.28
CA ASP A 13 -16.56 -8.37 -16.13
C ASP A 13 -15.16 -8.17 -15.53
N PHE A 14 -14.17 -7.96 -16.41
CA PHE A 14 -12.81 -7.57 -16.04
C PHE A 14 -12.75 -6.05 -15.96
N TRP A 15 -12.57 -5.53 -14.75
CA TRP A 15 -12.28 -4.12 -14.52
C TRP A 15 -10.88 -3.78 -15.08
N ASP A 16 -10.83 -3.06 -16.22
CA ASP A 16 -9.62 -2.43 -16.77
C ASP A 16 -9.62 -0.93 -16.43
N PRO A 17 -8.79 -0.45 -15.47
CA PRO A 17 -8.76 0.95 -15.11
C PRO A 17 -8.34 1.86 -16.29
N ARG A 18 -7.66 1.36 -17.33
CA ARG A 18 -7.23 2.21 -18.44
C ARG A 18 -8.38 2.65 -19.35
N ALA A 19 -9.55 2.03 -19.26
CA ALA A 19 -10.68 2.35 -20.12
C ALA A 19 -11.38 3.68 -19.75
N GLU A 20 -11.22 4.19 -18.52
CA GLU A 20 -11.90 5.43 -18.07
C GLU A 20 -10.98 6.61 -17.72
N TYR A 21 -9.68 6.42 -17.47
CA TYR A 21 -8.84 7.48 -16.88
C TYR A 21 -8.20 8.50 -17.84
N PHE A 22 -8.40 8.37 -19.17
CA PHE A 22 -7.96 9.38 -20.13
C PHE A 22 -9.08 9.76 -21.11
N GLY A 23 -10.00 10.64 -20.71
CA GLY A 23 -10.76 11.36 -21.73
C GLY A 23 -12.12 11.98 -21.43
N GLN A 24 -12.58 12.12 -20.18
CA GLN A 24 -13.84 12.85 -19.93
C GLN A 24 -13.68 13.84 -18.76
N PRO A 25 -13.88 15.15 -18.97
CA PRO A 25 -14.07 16.07 -17.87
C PRO A 25 -15.42 15.75 -17.23
N LEU A 26 -15.40 15.14 -16.04
CA LEU A 26 -16.60 14.96 -15.26
C LEU A 26 -17.15 16.34 -14.88
N HIS A 27 -18.42 16.58 -15.18
CA HIS A 27 -19.15 17.72 -14.65
C HIS A 27 -19.27 17.54 -13.13
N MET A 28 -18.33 18.15 -12.41
CA MET A 28 -18.24 18.16 -10.95
C MET A 28 -19.39 18.99 -10.36
N THR A 29 -20.14 18.44 -9.41
CA THR A 29 -21.21 19.17 -8.72
C THR A 29 -20.76 19.82 -7.41
N ARG A 30 -19.73 19.30 -6.73
CA ARG A 30 -19.03 19.94 -5.58
C ARG A 30 -17.68 19.26 -5.29
N ASN A 31 -16.71 20.01 -4.76
CA ASN A 31 -15.45 19.46 -4.21
C ASN A 31 -15.70 18.69 -2.91
N LEU A 32 -14.83 17.70 -2.61
CA LEU A 32 -14.82 16.93 -1.38
C LEU A 32 -14.05 17.70 -0.29
N ASN A 33 -14.72 18.08 0.79
CA ASN A 33 -14.08 18.71 1.94
C ASN A 33 -13.36 17.65 2.78
N VAL A 34 -12.03 17.68 2.80
CA VAL A 34 -11.19 16.69 3.47
C VAL A 34 -10.56 17.30 4.72
N ALA A 35 -10.50 16.50 5.79
CA ALA A 35 -9.65 16.76 6.95
C ALA A 35 -8.42 15.85 6.96
N LEU A 36 -7.30 16.37 7.47
CA LEU A 36 -6.11 15.61 7.78
C LEU A 36 -5.98 15.46 9.31
N LEU A 37 -6.16 14.25 9.81
CA LEU A 37 -6.04 13.94 11.24
C LEU A 37 -4.60 13.49 11.51
N GLY A 38 -3.87 14.30 12.28
CA GLY A 38 -2.44 14.16 12.54
C GLY A 38 -1.60 14.93 11.51
N TYR A 39 -0.70 15.80 11.98
CA TYR A 39 0.28 16.49 11.13
C TYR A 39 1.70 15.94 11.38
N GLY A 40 1.81 14.61 11.29
CA GLY A 40 3.03 13.80 11.35
C GLY A 40 4.07 14.09 10.26
N ARG A 41 5.20 13.38 10.29
CA ARG A 41 6.20 13.46 9.19
C ARG A 41 5.60 12.99 7.86
N ALA A 42 4.82 11.91 7.88
CA ALA A 42 4.11 11.41 6.71
C ALA A 42 3.09 12.43 6.21
N ALA A 43 2.30 13.01 7.10
CA ALA A 43 1.37 14.09 6.78
C ALA A 43 2.08 15.25 6.06
N GLU A 44 3.14 15.81 6.66
CA GLU A 44 3.89 16.94 6.12
C GLU A 44 4.55 16.68 4.76
N HIS A 45 5.22 15.54 4.62
CA HIS A 45 6.07 15.27 3.44
C HIS A 45 5.33 14.54 2.31
N ILE A 46 4.21 13.88 2.60
CA ILE A 46 3.52 12.97 1.67
C ILE A 46 2.07 13.39 1.46
N HIS A 47 1.23 13.38 2.50
CA HIS A 47 -0.20 13.60 2.33
C HIS A 47 -0.54 15.07 2.04
N LEU A 48 0.08 16.01 2.75
CA LEU A 48 -0.17 17.44 2.60
C LEU A 48 0.13 17.93 1.17
N PRO A 49 1.30 17.65 0.56
CA PRO A 49 1.58 18.09 -0.80
C PRO A 49 0.61 17.49 -1.82
N VAL A 50 0.23 16.22 -1.66
CA VAL A 50 -0.72 15.55 -2.56
C VAL A 50 -2.11 16.15 -2.43
N LEU A 51 -2.65 16.26 -1.22
CA LEU A 51 -4.01 16.75 -0.97
C LEU A 51 -4.18 18.21 -1.42
N LYS A 52 -3.14 19.05 -1.30
CA LYS A 52 -3.17 20.44 -1.77
C LYS A 52 -3.32 20.57 -3.28
N GLU A 53 -2.83 19.60 -4.04
CA GLU A 53 -2.80 19.63 -5.50
C GLU A 53 -3.86 18.72 -6.14
N LEU A 54 -4.60 17.95 -5.35
CA LEU A 54 -5.54 16.95 -5.84
C LEU A 54 -6.84 17.62 -6.34
N PRO A 55 -7.17 17.53 -7.65
CA PRO A 55 -8.37 18.17 -8.18
C PRO A 55 -9.64 17.62 -7.54
N GLY A 56 -10.55 18.50 -7.18
CA GLY A 56 -11.83 18.14 -6.57
C GLY A 56 -11.78 17.83 -5.08
N VAL A 57 -10.65 18.11 -4.43
CA VAL A 57 -10.47 18.02 -2.98
C VAL A 57 -10.16 19.41 -2.43
N ASP A 58 -10.89 19.80 -1.39
CA ASP A 58 -10.59 20.98 -0.57
C ASP A 58 -10.10 20.49 0.79
N LEU A 59 -8.82 20.68 1.11
CA LEU A 59 -8.28 20.38 2.44
C LEU A 59 -8.65 21.51 3.41
N THR A 60 -9.72 21.32 4.19
CA THR A 60 -10.36 22.38 4.98
C THR A 60 -9.99 22.35 6.46
N ALA A 61 -9.50 21.23 6.97
CA ALA A 61 -9.19 21.07 8.39
C ALA A 61 -7.97 20.19 8.65
N ILE A 62 -7.22 20.50 9.71
CA ILE A 62 -6.09 19.70 10.20
C ILE A 62 -6.22 19.54 11.72
N ALA A 63 -6.00 18.35 12.25
CA ALA A 63 -5.85 18.12 13.70
C ALA A 63 -4.39 17.82 14.03
N GLU A 64 -3.82 18.55 14.99
CA GLU A 64 -2.45 18.35 15.46
C GLU A 64 -2.31 18.78 16.93
N GLU A 65 -1.76 17.91 17.77
CA GLU A 65 -1.70 18.16 19.23
C GLU A 65 -0.51 19.02 19.64
N ASP A 66 0.60 18.99 18.88
CA ASP A 66 1.78 19.78 19.18
C ASP A 66 1.57 21.23 18.72
N PRO A 67 1.63 22.23 19.61
CA PRO A 67 1.40 23.64 19.27
C PRO A 67 2.41 24.19 18.24
N ILE A 68 3.65 23.71 18.24
CA ILE A 68 4.67 24.12 17.26
C ILE A 68 4.30 23.58 15.88
N ARG A 69 3.87 22.32 15.81
CA ARG A 69 3.46 21.69 14.55
C ARG A 69 2.13 22.22 14.04
N ARG A 70 1.19 22.58 14.93
CA ARG A 70 -0.02 23.33 14.57
C ARG A 70 0.30 24.65 13.91
N GLU A 71 1.23 25.43 14.48
CA GLU A 71 1.62 26.71 13.90
C GLU A 71 2.24 26.53 12.51
N GLN A 72 3.07 25.49 12.32
CA GLN A 72 3.62 25.13 11.01
C GLN A 72 2.52 24.75 10.02
N ALA A 73 1.59 23.88 10.40
CA ALA A 73 0.45 23.49 9.57
C ALA A 73 -0.38 24.70 9.13
N GLN A 74 -0.70 25.61 10.08
CA GLN A 74 -1.47 26.82 9.80
C GLN A 74 -0.77 27.75 8.80
N ARG A 75 0.57 27.86 8.87
CA ARG A 75 1.37 28.64 7.92
C ARG A 75 1.39 28.01 6.52
N LEU A 76 1.42 26.69 6.42
CA LEU A 76 1.49 25.96 5.16
C LEU A 76 0.12 25.83 4.46
N LEU A 77 -0.97 25.97 5.24
CA LEU A 77 -2.35 25.88 4.78
C LEU A 77 -3.23 26.96 5.45
N PRO A 78 -3.06 28.24 5.07
CA PRO A 78 -3.81 29.34 5.69
C PRO A 78 -5.33 29.27 5.45
N GLY A 79 -5.78 28.49 4.46
CA GLY A 79 -7.20 28.27 4.18
C GLY A 79 -7.85 27.16 5.02
N ALA A 80 -7.08 26.36 5.76
CA ALA A 80 -7.59 25.32 6.63
C ALA A 80 -7.67 25.80 8.09
N THR A 81 -8.68 25.32 8.81
CA THR A 81 -8.76 25.46 10.27
C THR A 81 -7.91 24.38 10.93
N VAL A 82 -6.97 24.77 11.79
CA VAL A 82 -6.13 23.83 12.54
C VAL A 82 -6.67 23.68 13.97
N PHE A 83 -7.05 22.46 14.33
CA PHE A 83 -7.60 22.06 15.62
C PHE A 83 -6.52 21.43 16.50
N GLU A 84 -6.70 21.51 17.82
CA GLU A 84 -5.78 20.93 18.79
C GLU A 84 -5.92 19.41 18.95
N SER A 85 -7.04 18.85 18.51
CA SER A 85 -7.31 17.42 18.63
C SER A 85 -8.19 16.94 17.47
N PHE A 86 -8.19 15.63 17.21
CA PHE A 86 -9.08 15.09 16.17
C PHE A 86 -10.54 15.10 16.62
N GLU A 87 -10.80 14.98 17.92
CA GLU A 87 -12.14 15.03 18.50
C GLU A 87 -12.78 16.41 18.27
N THR A 88 -12.07 17.49 18.62
CA THR A 88 -12.54 18.87 18.40
C THR A 88 -12.75 19.17 16.92
N LEU A 89 -11.88 18.64 16.04
CA LEU A 89 -12.04 18.72 14.59
C LEU A 89 -13.32 18.02 14.14
N LEU A 90 -13.51 16.75 14.52
CA LEU A 90 -14.66 15.95 14.10
C LEU A 90 -15.99 16.54 14.62
N GLU A 91 -15.97 17.21 15.77
CA GLU A 91 -17.13 17.90 16.33
C GLU A 91 -17.52 19.18 15.57
N GLN A 92 -16.53 19.98 15.16
CA GLN A 92 -16.76 21.36 14.73
C GLN A 92 -16.61 21.58 13.22
N ALA A 93 -15.83 20.73 12.54
CA ALA A 93 -15.53 20.90 11.12
C ALA A 93 -16.66 20.33 10.23
N ASN A 94 -16.95 21.03 9.14
CA ASN A 94 -17.86 20.55 8.10
C ASN A 94 -17.06 19.86 6.99
N ILE A 95 -16.87 18.54 7.13
CA ILE A 95 -16.04 17.71 6.25
C ILE A 95 -16.83 16.51 5.72
N ASP A 96 -16.43 16.03 4.57
CA ASP A 96 -17.00 14.85 3.92
C ASP A 96 -16.11 13.61 4.15
N ALA A 97 -14.80 13.81 4.36
CA ALA A 97 -13.83 12.73 4.50
C ALA A 97 -12.68 13.06 5.46
N ALA A 98 -12.12 12.02 6.09
CA ALA A 98 -10.95 12.09 6.96
C ALA A 98 -9.79 11.26 6.41
N VAL A 99 -8.61 11.88 6.30
CA VAL A 99 -7.33 11.19 6.05
C VAL A 99 -6.60 11.08 7.39
N ILE A 100 -6.50 9.86 7.92
CA ILE A 100 -5.97 9.59 9.25
C ILE A 100 -4.51 9.16 9.13
N THR A 101 -3.62 9.96 9.72
CA THR A 101 -2.16 9.74 9.75
C THR A 101 -1.58 9.82 11.18
N LEU A 102 -2.45 9.59 12.16
CA LEU A 102 -2.14 9.59 13.58
C LEU A 102 -1.24 8.40 13.96
N PRO A 103 -0.63 8.39 15.16
CA PRO A 103 0.00 7.19 15.72
C PRO A 103 -0.95 5.97 15.74
N ASN A 104 -0.41 4.76 15.60
CA ASN A 104 -1.20 3.53 15.43
C ASN A 104 -2.24 3.27 16.54
N LEU A 105 -1.94 3.67 17.79
CA LEU A 105 -2.87 3.55 18.92
C LEU A 105 -4.12 4.42 18.77
N LEU A 106 -4.04 5.48 17.96
CA LEU A 106 -5.14 6.40 17.71
C LEU A 106 -5.92 6.07 16.44
N HIS A 107 -5.51 5.06 15.65
CA HIS A 107 -6.23 4.67 14.44
C HIS A 107 -7.67 4.24 14.73
N ALA A 108 -7.88 3.32 15.68
CA ALA A 108 -9.22 2.85 16.05
C ALA A 108 -10.12 3.96 16.60
N PRO A 109 -9.75 4.70 17.66
CA PRO A 109 -10.64 5.72 18.21
C PRO A 109 -10.95 6.83 17.19
N SER A 110 -9.99 7.23 16.35
CA SER A 110 -10.24 8.27 15.34
C SER A 110 -11.06 7.79 14.14
N ALA A 111 -10.83 6.55 13.67
CA ALA A 111 -11.59 5.98 12.56
C ALA A 111 -13.04 5.68 12.97
N VAL A 112 -13.25 5.08 14.15
CA VAL A 112 -14.59 4.83 14.70
C VAL A 112 -15.37 6.14 14.84
N ALA A 113 -14.76 7.17 15.45
CA ALA A 113 -15.40 8.48 15.60
C ALA A 113 -15.71 9.16 14.26
N ALA A 114 -14.90 8.94 13.22
CA ALA A 114 -15.17 9.44 11.87
C ALA A 114 -16.33 8.69 11.20
N TYR A 115 -16.38 7.36 11.31
CA TYR A 115 -17.46 6.55 10.77
C TYR A 115 -18.80 6.78 11.47
N ASP A 116 -18.81 7.01 12.79
CA ASP A 116 -20.01 7.39 13.54
C ASP A 116 -20.65 8.69 13.04
N LYS A 117 -19.87 9.54 12.37
CA LYS A 117 -20.33 10.78 11.72
C LYS A 117 -20.71 10.60 10.24
N GLY A 118 -20.61 9.38 9.71
CA GLY A 118 -20.87 9.09 8.31
C GLY A 118 -19.81 9.65 7.36
N LEU A 119 -18.55 9.78 7.81
CA LEU A 119 -17.45 10.25 6.96
C LEU A 119 -16.87 9.11 6.12
N HIS A 120 -16.32 9.46 4.95
CA HIS A 120 -15.39 8.60 4.24
C HIS A 120 -14.01 8.63 4.92
N VAL A 121 -13.30 7.50 4.99
CA VAL A 121 -12.01 7.42 5.71
C VAL A 121 -10.93 6.80 4.84
N TYR A 122 -9.81 7.52 4.71
CA TYR A 122 -8.53 6.97 4.30
C TYR A 122 -7.68 6.81 5.56
N LEU A 123 -7.27 5.59 5.88
CA LEU A 123 -6.54 5.26 7.10
C LEU A 123 -5.15 4.76 6.75
N GLU A 124 -4.11 5.44 7.24
CA GLU A 124 -2.74 4.96 7.05
C GLU A 124 -2.52 3.59 7.67
N LYS A 125 -1.54 2.86 7.13
CA LYS A 125 -1.20 1.51 7.60
C LYS A 125 -0.26 1.58 8.82
N PRO A 126 -0.27 0.59 9.73
CA PRO A 126 -1.17 -0.58 9.76
C PRO A 126 -2.61 -0.19 10.15
N LEU A 127 -3.59 -1.03 9.82
CA LEU A 127 -5.02 -0.73 10.11
C LEU A 127 -5.24 -0.36 11.59
N ALA A 128 -4.67 -1.13 12.51
CA ALA A 128 -4.66 -0.87 13.95
C ALA A 128 -3.38 -1.43 14.59
N SER A 129 -3.24 -1.22 15.89
CA SER A 129 -2.14 -1.78 16.70
C SER A 129 -2.37 -3.23 17.15
N ALA A 130 -3.62 -3.68 17.16
CA ALA A 130 -4.04 -5.02 17.56
C ALA A 130 -5.28 -5.47 16.77
N LEU A 131 -5.54 -6.78 16.72
CA LEU A 131 -6.66 -7.33 15.96
C LEU A 131 -8.01 -6.90 16.53
N GLU A 132 -8.15 -6.82 17.84
CA GLU A 132 -9.39 -6.40 18.51
C GLU A 132 -9.79 -4.99 18.06
N SER A 133 -8.85 -4.05 18.11
CA SER A 133 -9.05 -2.67 17.64
C SER A 133 -9.27 -2.58 16.13
N ALA A 134 -8.74 -3.52 15.34
CA ALA A 134 -9.04 -3.58 13.91
C ALA A 134 -10.50 -4.00 13.66
N HIS A 135 -11.04 -4.96 14.42
CA HIS A 135 -12.44 -5.34 14.31
C HIS A 135 -13.38 -4.19 14.69
N GLU A 136 -13.04 -3.39 15.71
CA GLU A 136 -13.78 -2.16 16.05
C GLU A 136 -13.89 -1.19 14.85
N ILE A 137 -12.81 -1.04 14.07
CA ILE A 137 -12.79 -0.21 12.87
C ILE A 137 -13.67 -0.83 11.77
N ILE A 138 -13.60 -2.14 11.56
CA ILE A 138 -14.40 -2.84 10.55
C ILE A 138 -15.89 -2.72 10.88
N ASP A 139 -16.29 -2.96 12.13
CA ASP A 139 -17.68 -2.87 12.56
C ASP A 139 -18.25 -1.46 12.34
N ALA A 140 -17.49 -0.42 12.73
CA ALA A 140 -17.88 0.96 12.52
C ALA A 140 -17.98 1.32 11.03
N TRP A 141 -17.03 0.86 10.22
CA TRP A 141 -17.04 1.08 8.77
C TRP A 141 -18.25 0.44 8.09
N GLN A 142 -18.54 -0.83 8.41
CA GLN A 142 -19.70 -1.55 7.87
C GLN A 142 -21.01 -0.91 8.30
N ALA A 143 -21.10 -0.43 9.55
CA ALA A 143 -22.28 0.28 10.05
C ALA A 143 -22.49 1.64 9.36
N ALA A 144 -21.41 2.37 9.06
CA ALA A 144 -21.49 3.66 8.37
C ALA A 144 -21.88 3.53 6.89
N GLY A 145 -21.46 2.45 6.22
CA GLY A 145 -21.71 2.22 4.79
C GLY A 145 -21.01 3.24 3.88
N THR A 146 -19.96 3.91 4.38
CA THR A 146 -19.15 4.87 3.64
C THR A 146 -17.90 4.21 3.05
N VAL A 147 -17.07 5.00 2.38
CA VAL A 147 -15.83 4.50 1.77
C VAL A 147 -14.76 4.39 2.84
N GLY A 148 -14.19 3.19 2.99
CA GLY A 148 -13.03 2.91 3.84
C GLY A 148 -11.87 2.40 2.98
N MET A 149 -10.76 3.12 2.99
CA MET A 149 -9.55 2.76 2.24
C MET A 149 -8.33 2.75 3.16
N VAL A 150 -7.52 1.70 3.09
CA VAL A 150 -6.28 1.60 3.87
C VAL A 150 -5.06 2.04 3.06
N GLY A 151 -4.06 2.61 3.71
CA GLY A 151 -2.83 3.16 3.14
C GLY A 151 -1.85 2.15 2.53
N HIS A 152 -2.34 1.09 1.88
CA HIS A 152 -1.53 0.15 1.09
C HIS A 152 -1.18 0.76 -0.28
N ASN A 153 -0.54 1.93 -0.25
CA ASN A 153 -0.21 2.76 -1.41
C ASN A 153 0.64 2.01 -2.45
N TYR A 154 1.48 1.05 -2.06
CA TYR A 154 2.37 0.34 -2.98
C TYR A 154 1.61 -0.44 -4.09
N ARG A 155 0.35 -0.81 -3.87
CA ARG A 155 -0.51 -1.39 -4.93
C ARG A 155 -0.77 -0.42 -6.09
N PHE A 156 -0.58 0.89 -5.88
CA PHE A 156 -0.68 1.94 -6.89
C PHE A 156 0.64 2.28 -7.59
N GLY A 157 1.72 1.55 -7.29
CA GLY A 157 2.97 1.70 -8.02
C GLY A 157 2.86 1.17 -9.46
N SER A 158 3.41 1.92 -10.42
CA SER A 158 3.32 1.57 -11.84
C SER A 158 4.03 0.25 -12.17
N MET A 159 5.21 0.01 -11.58
CA MET A 159 5.96 -1.23 -11.74
C MET A 159 5.24 -2.42 -11.10
N GLN A 160 4.61 -2.20 -9.94
CA GLN A 160 3.87 -3.21 -9.19
C GLN A 160 2.62 -3.66 -9.95
N ARG A 161 1.84 -2.70 -10.46
CA ARG A 161 0.67 -3.00 -11.32
C ARG A 161 1.07 -3.73 -12.60
N GLU A 162 2.15 -3.32 -13.25
CA GLU A 162 2.62 -3.98 -14.47
C GLU A 162 3.12 -5.39 -14.19
N ALA A 163 3.84 -5.61 -13.09
CA ALA A 163 4.26 -6.94 -12.68
C ALA A 163 3.07 -7.84 -12.37
N ARG A 164 2.06 -7.35 -11.62
CA ARG A 164 0.81 -8.08 -11.39
C ARG A 164 0.12 -8.46 -12.71
N ARG A 165 0.03 -7.52 -13.66
CA ARG A 165 -0.55 -7.78 -14.99
C ARG A 165 0.20 -8.87 -15.74
N LEU A 166 1.54 -8.79 -15.79
CA LEU A 166 2.37 -9.80 -16.45
C LEU A 166 2.26 -11.18 -15.78
N VAL A 167 2.15 -11.24 -14.46
CA VAL A 167 1.89 -12.51 -13.76
C VAL A 167 0.51 -13.07 -14.14
N ALA A 168 -0.52 -12.24 -14.14
CA ALA A 168 -1.88 -12.65 -14.52
C ALA A 168 -1.98 -13.17 -15.96
N GLU A 169 -1.21 -12.57 -16.88
CA GLU A 169 -1.16 -12.96 -18.30
C GLU A 169 -0.22 -14.15 -18.57
N GLY A 170 0.46 -14.69 -17.56
CA GLY A 170 1.43 -15.77 -17.72
C GLY A 170 2.74 -15.33 -18.40
N GLY A 171 3.08 -14.04 -18.35
CA GLY A 171 4.25 -13.45 -19.01
C GLY A 171 5.61 -13.97 -18.51
N ILE A 172 5.63 -14.62 -17.34
CA ILE A 172 6.79 -15.36 -16.81
C ILE A 172 6.50 -16.85 -16.61
N GLY A 173 5.41 -17.35 -17.18
CA GLY A 173 4.91 -18.71 -16.97
C GLY A 173 4.32 -18.90 -15.57
N GLN A 174 4.47 -20.09 -14.99
CA GLN A 174 3.99 -20.36 -13.64
C GLN A 174 4.95 -19.78 -12.62
N VAL A 175 4.42 -19.05 -11.63
CA VAL A 175 5.23 -18.52 -10.53
C VAL A 175 5.77 -19.70 -9.70
N VAL A 176 7.08 -19.70 -9.48
CA VAL A 176 7.82 -20.73 -8.75
C VAL A 176 8.21 -20.26 -7.35
N ALA A 177 8.60 -18.98 -7.21
CA ALA A 177 9.00 -18.41 -5.92
C ALA A 177 8.98 -16.88 -5.97
N VAL A 178 8.90 -16.26 -4.80
CA VAL A 178 9.07 -14.81 -4.63
C VAL A 178 10.11 -14.55 -3.56
N GLN A 179 11.01 -13.60 -3.81
CA GLN A 179 11.98 -13.12 -2.83
C GLN A 179 11.93 -11.60 -2.76
N THR A 180 12.01 -11.05 -1.55
CA THR A 180 12.05 -9.61 -1.36
C THR A 180 12.96 -9.19 -0.21
N VAL A 181 13.52 -8.00 -0.34
CA VAL A 181 14.18 -7.28 0.74
C VAL A 181 13.60 -5.88 0.82
N PHE A 182 13.29 -5.43 2.04
CA PHE A 182 12.99 -4.04 2.34
C PHE A 182 13.75 -3.60 3.58
N SER A 183 14.76 -2.76 3.40
CA SER A 183 15.55 -2.26 4.49
C SER A 183 15.91 -0.79 4.39
N THR A 184 16.12 -0.18 5.55
CA THR A 184 16.57 1.19 5.68
C THR A 184 17.82 1.27 6.57
N PRO A 185 18.66 2.31 6.38
CA PRO A 185 19.67 2.71 7.35
C PRO A 185 19.08 2.89 8.75
N PRO A 186 19.87 2.64 9.82
CA PRO A 186 19.49 3.04 11.16
C PRO A 186 19.12 4.52 11.19
N ARG A 187 17.98 4.83 11.80
CA ARG A 187 17.44 6.20 11.91
C ARG A 187 16.84 6.41 13.29
N ASP A 188 16.85 7.65 13.75
CA ASP A 188 16.16 8.01 14.99
C ASP A 188 14.65 7.86 14.76
N GLN A 189 14.03 7.00 15.58
CA GLN A 189 12.60 6.80 15.58
C GLN A 189 11.95 7.55 16.73
N PRO A 190 10.73 8.11 16.52
CA PRO A 190 9.96 8.69 17.62
C PRO A 190 9.69 7.61 18.67
N ASP A 191 9.50 8.01 19.93
CA ASP A 191 9.43 7.07 21.05
C ASP A 191 8.33 6.00 20.87
N TRP A 192 7.20 6.37 20.27
CA TRP A 192 6.09 5.44 19.98
C TRP A 192 6.41 4.39 18.90
N LYS A 193 7.52 4.51 18.16
CA LYS A 193 7.97 3.47 17.21
C LYS A 193 9.07 2.57 17.76
N ARG A 194 9.48 2.75 19.02
CA ARG A 194 10.65 2.03 19.57
C ARG A 194 10.35 0.62 20.06
N SER A 195 9.08 0.29 20.35
CA SER A 195 8.66 -1.05 20.77
C SER A 195 7.53 -1.58 19.92
N ARG A 196 7.39 -2.91 19.80
CA ARG A 196 6.29 -3.51 19.04
C ARG A 196 4.94 -3.09 19.62
N ALA A 197 4.82 -3.06 20.95
CA ALA A 197 3.60 -2.68 21.66
C ALA A 197 3.09 -1.26 21.31
N THR A 198 3.97 -0.37 20.85
CA THR A 198 3.61 1.02 20.54
C THR A 198 3.49 1.29 19.04
N GLY A 199 3.79 0.30 18.19
CA GLY A 199 3.72 0.42 16.73
C GLY A 199 5.07 0.28 16.00
N GLY A 200 6.11 -0.17 16.71
CA GLY A 200 7.47 -0.33 16.22
C GLY A 200 7.84 -1.69 15.63
N GLY A 201 9.11 -1.81 15.22
CA GLY A 201 9.70 -3.03 14.67
C GLY A 201 9.59 -3.17 13.14
N ALA A 202 10.45 -4.01 12.57
CA ALA A 202 10.56 -4.19 11.13
C ALA A 202 9.31 -4.82 10.49
N LEU A 203 8.54 -5.63 11.25
CA LEU A 203 7.28 -6.20 10.78
C LEU A 203 6.24 -5.11 10.48
N LEU A 204 5.96 -4.24 11.46
CA LEU A 204 4.95 -3.19 11.31
C LEU A 204 5.41 -2.08 10.36
N ASP A 205 6.68 -1.66 10.45
CA ASP A 205 7.16 -0.50 9.69
C ASP A 205 7.40 -0.85 8.22
N LEU A 206 8.08 -1.97 7.93
CA LEU A 206 8.53 -2.32 6.58
C LEU A 206 7.82 -3.55 6.01
N ALA A 207 7.81 -4.67 6.73
CA ALA A 207 7.27 -5.93 6.20
C ALA A 207 5.78 -5.84 5.87
N SER A 208 5.01 -5.03 6.58
CA SER A 208 3.60 -4.73 6.29
C SER A 208 3.35 -4.32 4.84
N HIS A 209 4.26 -3.56 4.22
CA HIS A 209 4.15 -3.20 2.81
C HIS A 209 4.21 -4.42 1.90
N HIS A 210 5.10 -5.38 2.19
CA HIS A 210 5.32 -6.55 1.32
C HIS A 210 4.40 -7.72 1.67
N LEU A 211 3.94 -7.82 2.93
CA LEU A 211 2.90 -8.77 3.35
C LEU A 211 1.56 -8.49 2.65
N ASP A 212 1.23 -7.21 2.43
CA ASP A 212 0.10 -6.80 1.60
C ASP A 212 0.39 -7.02 0.09
N LEU A 213 1.51 -6.45 -0.37
CA LEU A 213 1.75 -6.28 -1.80
C LEU A 213 2.00 -7.60 -2.53
N LEU A 214 2.76 -8.54 -1.94
CA LEU A 214 3.19 -9.73 -2.66
C LEU A 214 2.04 -10.71 -2.96
N PRO A 215 1.16 -11.08 -2.01
CA PRO A 215 -0.03 -11.87 -2.30
C PRO A 215 -0.92 -11.21 -3.35
N TRP A 216 -1.05 -9.88 -3.30
CA TRP A 216 -1.74 -9.12 -4.33
C TRP A 216 -1.03 -9.21 -5.69
N MET A 217 0.29 -9.07 -5.77
CA MET A 217 0.99 -9.16 -7.06
C MET A 217 0.88 -10.53 -7.71
N VAL A 218 0.96 -11.61 -6.93
CA VAL A 218 0.92 -12.99 -7.44
C VAL A 218 -0.48 -13.62 -7.46
N GLN A 219 -1.48 -12.93 -6.92
CA GLN A 219 -2.89 -13.33 -6.93
C GLN A 219 -3.14 -14.66 -6.21
N SER A 220 -2.49 -14.86 -5.06
CA SER A 220 -2.70 -16.02 -4.21
C SER A 220 -2.56 -15.64 -2.75
N SER A 221 -3.53 -16.04 -1.93
CA SER A 221 -3.56 -15.75 -0.50
C SER A 221 -2.51 -16.58 0.27
N PRO A 222 -1.92 -16.05 1.36
CA PRO A 222 -1.08 -16.85 2.25
C PRO A 222 -1.90 -17.87 3.05
N VAL A 223 -1.36 -19.07 3.24
CA VAL A 223 -1.97 -20.18 4.02
C VAL A 223 -1.08 -20.66 5.16
N ALA A 224 0.20 -20.29 5.16
CA ALA A 224 1.10 -20.53 6.27
C ALA A 224 2.15 -19.42 6.36
N ILE A 225 2.64 -19.18 7.57
CA ILE A 225 3.67 -18.17 7.84
C ILE A 225 4.67 -18.71 8.87
N SER A 226 5.95 -18.43 8.64
CA SER A 226 6.99 -18.55 9.66
C SER A 226 7.81 -17.28 9.75
N CYS A 227 8.18 -16.87 10.96
CA CYS A 227 8.93 -15.65 11.20
C CYS A 227 10.14 -15.92 12.09
N HIS A 228 11.22 -15.17 11.88
CA HIS A 228 12.32 -14.99 12.81
C HIS A 228 12.53 -13.49 13.02
N LEU A 229 12.61 -13.05 14.28
CA LEU A 229 12.86 -11.67 14.67
C LEU A 229 14.23 -11.52 15.30
N ARG A 230 14.86 -10.37 15.10
CA ARG A 230 16.17 -10.07 15.67
C ARG A 230 16.22 -8.62 16.13
N SER A 231 16.76 -8.43 17.33
CA SER A 231 16.92 -7.13 17.98
C SER A 231 18.41 -6.85 18.22
N VAL A 232 18.93 -5.75 17.67
CA VAL A 232 20.32 -5.29 17.92
C VAL A 232 20.36 -3.83 18.35
N ARG A 233 19.66 -2.96 17.61
CA ARG A 233 19.60 -1.52 17.84
C ARG A 233 18.26 -1.11 18.46
N SER A 234 17.19 -1.76 18.06
CA SER A 234 15.86 -1.60 18.64
C SER A 234 15.14 -2.94 18.69
N GLU A 235 14.00 -2.97 19.38
CA GLU A 235 13.11 -4.14 19.41
C GLU A 235 12.68 -4.50 17.98
N ASP A 236 12.87 -5.77 17.64
CA ASP A 236 12.53 -6.40 16.36
C ASP A 236 12.99 -5.59 15.13
N ASP A 237 14.20 -5.05 15.18
CA ASP A 237 14.76 -4.22 14.10
C ASP A 237 14.99 -4.94 12.78
N THR A 238 14.94 -6.27 12.79
CA THR A 238 15.10 -7.14 11.63
C THR A 238 14.14 -8.32 11.70
N ALA A 239 13.44 -8.59 10.60
CA ALA A 239 12.50 -9.69 10.46
C ALA A 239 12.82 -10.50 9.19
N ALA A 240 12.85 -11.83 9.32
CA ALA A 240 12.86 -12.76 8.20
C ALA A 240 11.56 -13.55 8.22
N VAL A 241 10.74 -13.38 7.20
CA VAL A 241 9.41 -13.99 7.09
C VAL A 241 9.37 -14.92 5.89
N GLN A 242 8.76 -16.10 6.05
CA GLN A 242 8.42 -17.00 4.96
C GLN A 242 6.91 -17.18 4.91
N LEU A 243 6.33 -17.08 3.71
CA LEU A 243 4.93 -17.42 3.45
C LEU A 243 4.85 -18.65 2.56
N GLU A 244 3.85 -19.49 2.81
CA GLU A 244 3.32 -20.44 1.85
C GLU A 244 2.01 -19.86 1.31
N LEU A 245 1.89 -19.72 0.00
CA LEU A 245 0.64 -19.28 -0.62
C LEU A 245 -0.27 -20.47 -0.96
N ALA A 246 -1.57 -20.24 -1.12
CA ALA A 246 -2.56 -21.27 -1.40
C ALA A 246 -2.26 -22.11 -2.66
N ASN A 247 -1.57 -21.53 -3.64
CA ASN A 247 -1.09 -22.21 -4.84
C ASN A 247 0.25 -22.96 -4.65
N GLY A 248 0.78 -23.03 -3.43
CA GLY A 248 2.04 -23.69 -3.08
C GLY A 248 3.29 -22.85 -3.32
N VAL A 249 3.17 -21.61 -3.80
CA VAL A 249 4.32 -20.73 -4.05
C VAL A 249 4.95 -20.28 -2.72
N PRO A 250 6.26 -20.50 -2.50
CA PRO A 250 6.98 -19.95 -1.36
C PRO A 250 7.34 -18.47 -1.59
N VAL A 251 7.21 -17.67 -0.53
CA VAL A 251 7.62 -16.27 -0.50
C VAL A 251 8.61 -16.05 0.63
N GLN A 252 9.71 -15.35 0.36
CA GLN A 252 10.69 -14.96 1.38
C GLN A 252 10.76 -13.43 1.47
N ILE A 253 10.61 -12.89 2.68
CA ILE A 253 10.64 -11.46 2.96
C ILE A 253 11.74 -11.20 4.01
N LEU A 254 12.70 -10.36 3.65
CA LEU A 254 13.64 -9.78 4.62
C LEU A 254 13.28 -8.32 4.84
N ALA A 255 12.99 -7.94 6.09
CA ALA A 255 12.74 -6.56 6.48
C ALA A 255 13.75 -6.11 7.53
N SER A 256 14.33 -4.91 7.41
CA SER A 256 15.21 -4.37 8.46
C SER A 256 15.24 -2.85 8.51
N ILE A 257 14.98 -2.28 9.68
CA ILE A 257 15.11 -0.82 9.93
C ILE A 257 16.53 -0.42 10.36
N SER A 258 17.48 -1.35 10.29
CA SER A 258 18.85 -1.19 10.80
C SER A 258 19.92 -1.75 9.85
N ALA A 259 19.62 -1.83 8.55
CA ALA A 259 20.52 -2.36 7.52
C ALA A 259 20.84 -1.29 6.45
N VAL A 260 21.15 -1.69 5.22
CA VAL A 260 21.37 -0.74 4.11
C VAL A 260 20.02 -0.29 3.53
N GLU A 261 20.01 0.79 2.75
CA GLU A 261 18.81 1.17 1.98
C GLU A 261 18.64 0.20 0.79
N ASP A 262 17.57 -0.60 0.83
CA ASP A 262 17.20 -1.53 -0.24
C ASP A 262 15.68 -1.76 -0.25
N ASP A 263 15.07 -1.86 -1.42
CA ASP A 263 13.64 -2.18 -1.60
C ASP A 263 13.49 -2.86 -2.95
N ARG A 264 13.57 -4.19 -2.92
CA ARG A 264 13.72 -5.02 -4.10
C ARG A 264 12.85 -6.27 -4.02
N ILE A 265 12.04 -6.48 -5.05
CA ILE A 265 11.14 -7.63 -5.20
C ILE A 265 11.56 -8.43 -6.45
N GLU A 266 11.70 -9.74 -6.30
CA GLU A 266 11.96 -10.67 -7.39
C GLU A 266 10.86 -11.75 -7.45
N ILE A 267 10.23 -11.89 -8.61
CA ILE A 267 9.20 -12.90 -8.87
C ILE A 267 9.76 -13.85 -9.92
N TYR A 268 10.00 -15.10 -9.52
CA TYR A 268 10.54 -16.15 -10.37
C TYR A 268 9.40 -16.98 -10.94
N GLY A 269 9.37 -17.12 -12.26
CA GLY A 269 8.54 -18.09 -12.95
C GLY A 269 9.37 -19.06 -13.79
N ASP A 270 8.72 -20.09 -14.31
CA ASP A 270 9.37 -21.13 -15.12
C ASP A 270 9.74 -20.66 -16.54
N ALA A 271 9.19 -19.53 -17.01
CA ALA A 271 9.49 -18.93 -18.31
C ALA A 271 10.22 -17.57 -18.23
N GLY A 272 10.37 -17.00 -17.03
CA GLY A 272 11.07 -15.74 -16.83
C GLY A 272 11.09 -15.25 -15.39
N ARG A 273 11.65 -14.07 -15.16
CA ARG A 273 11.73 -13.42 -13.85
C ARG A 273 11.43 -11.93 -13.99
N LEU A 274 10.66 -11.41 -13.03
CA LEU A 274 10.43 -9.98 -12.86
C LEU A 274 11.28 -9.47 -11.70
N VAL A 275 11.90 -8.29 -11.87
CA VAL A 275 12.62 -7.60 -10.79
C VAL A 275 12.13 -6.16 -10.70
N ILE A 276 11.71 -5.77 -9.49
CA ILE A 276 11.44 -4.38 -9.13
C ILE A 276 12.52 -3.97 -8.14
N ASP A 277 13.25 -2.90 -8.44
CA ASP A 277 14.21 -2.26 -7.54
C ASP A 277 13.79 -0.79 -7.41
N ARG A 278 13.11 -0.45 -6.32
CA ARG A 278 12.46 0.86 -6.17
C ARG A 278 13.44 2.01 -6.00
N TYR A 279 14.67 1.74 -5.57
CA TYR A 279 15.68 2.77 -5.33
C TYR A 279 16.68 2.92 -6.47
N ARG A 280 16.97 1.85 -7.22
CA ARG A 280 17.99 1.85 -8.27
C ARG A 280 17.42 1.82 -9.68
N SER A 281 16.14 1.53 -9.87
CA SER A 281 15.49 1.45 -11.18
C SER A 281 14.17 2.22 -11.23
N ASP A 282 13.92 2.88 -12.37
CA ASP A 282 12.62 3.48 -12.71
C ASP A 282 11.73 2.52 -13.54
N GLN A 283 12.21 1.29 -13.76
CA GLN A 283 11.62 0.32 -14.66
C GLN A 283 11.53 -1.08 -14.04
N LEU A 284 10.44 -1.77 -14.39
CA LEU A 284 10.30 -3.20 -14.18
C LEU A 284 11.28 -3.93 -15.09
N GLU A 285 12.20 -4.70 -14.51
CA GLU A 285 13.09 -5.55 -15.29
C GLU A 285 12.41 -6.89 -15.59
N VAL A 286 12.49 -7.33 -16.84
CA VAL A 286 11.98 -8.63 -17.29
C VAL A 286 13.15 -9.43 -17.83
N HIS A 287 13.41 -10.56 -17.19
CA HIS A 287 14.45 -11.50 -17.56
C HIS A 287 13.81 -12.78 -18.11
N PRO A 288 14.28 -13.34 -19.24
CA PRO A 288 13.76 -14.59 -19.78
C PRO A 288 14.38 -15.80 -19.05
N ALA A 289 13.77 -16.97 -19.19
CA ALA A 289 14.23 -18.21 -18.54
C ALA A 289 15.68 -18.61 -18.88
N THR A 290 16.17 -18.29 -20.09
CA THR A 290 17.50 -18.72 -20.56
C THR A 290 18.43 -17.54 -20.82
N LEU A 291 19.74 -17.77 -20.62
CA LEU A 291 20.79 -16.78 -20.92
C LEU A 291 20.84 -16.40 -22.41
N GLU A 292 20.43 -17.30 -23.31
CA GLU A 292 20.27 -16.98 -24.74
C GLU A 292 19.14 -15.96 -24.96
N GLY A 293 18.02 -16.11 -24.25
CA GLY A 293 16.95 -15.12 -24.24
C GLY A 293 17.44 -13.76 -23.74
N VAL A 294 18.32 -13.72 -22.71
CA VAL A 294 18.88 -12.46 -22.18
C VAL A 294 19.69 -11.73 -23.25
N ARG A 295 20.50 -12.46 -24.03
CA ARG A 295 21.28 -11.87 -25.14
C ARG A 295 20.39 -11.29 -26.22
N LEU A 296 19.33 -12.02 -26.60
CA LEU A 296 18.35 -11.56 -27.60
C LEU A 296 17.60 -10.30 -27.12
N LEU A 297 17.15 -10.28 -25.87
CA LEU A 297 16.48 -9.10 -25.29
C LEU A 297 17.41 -7.88 -25.18
N ARG A 298 18.70 -8.08 -24.88
CA ARG A 298 19.68 -6.98 -24.88
C ARG A 298 19.84 -6.36 -26.27
N VAL A 299 19.91 -7.18 -27.31
CA VAL A 299 19.99 -6.69 -28.71
C VAL A 299 18.70 -5.98 -29.09
N SER A 300 17.53 -6.54 -28.78
CA SER A 300 16.25 -5.90 -29.11
C SER A 300 16.03 -4.59 -28.35
N ASN A 301 16.41 -4.51 -27.07
CA ASN A 301 16.30 -3.30 -26.27
C ASN A 301 17.28 -2.20 -26.74
N ALA A 302 18.48 -2.57 -27.18
CA ALA A 302 19.43 -1.64 -27.79
C ALA A 302 18.88 -1.03 -29.09
N VAL A 303 18.19 -1.82 -29.92
CA VAL A 303 17.53 -1.34 -31.15
C VAL A 303 16.29 -0.49 -30.83
N ARG A 304 15.49 -0.89 -29.83
CA ARG A 304 14.25 -0.19 -29.43
C ARG A 304 14.52 1.15 -28.76
N SER A 305 15.64 1.29 -28.03
CA SER A 305 16.08 2.55 -27.42
C SER A 305 16.56 3.58 -28.45
N LEU A 306 17.06 3.13 -29.60
CA LEU A 306 17.45 3.97 -30.73
C LEU A 306 16.26 4.45 -31.58
N THR A 307 15.09 3.81 -31.48
CA THR A 307 13.98 3.98 -32.45
C THR A 307 12.67 4.50 -31.86
N SER A 308 12.54 4.67 -30.53
CA SER A 308 11.27 5.07 -29.90
C SER A 308 11.34 6.43 -29.16
N PRO A 309 10.74 7.51 -29.70
CA PRO A 309 10.63 8.81 -29.03
C PRO A 309 9.85 8.78 -27.70
N SER A 310 8.93 7.82 -27.53
CA SER A 310 8.12 7.62 -26.32
C SER A 310 8.91 7.04 -25.13
N TYR A 311 10.00 6.30 -25.38
CA TYR A 311 10.89 5.80 -24.33
C TYR A 311 11.56 6.95 -23.57
N TRP A 312 12.03 7.97 -24.30
CA TRP A 312 12.66 9.15 -23.71
C TRP A 312 11.67 10.00 -22.91
N LYS A 313 10.42 10.20 -23.39
CA LYS A 313 9.39 10.91 -22.62
C LYS A 313 9.04 10.22 -21.29
N ARG A 314 9.09 8.88 -21.23
CA ARG A 314 8.87 8.09 -20.01
C ARG A 314 10.06 8.15 -19.05
N LYS A 315 11.28 8.17 -19.60
CA LYS A 315 12.56 8.33 -18.87
C LYS A 315 12.72 9.73 -18.23
N PHE A 316 12.14 10.78 -18.82
CA PHE A 316 12.24 12.16 -18.32
C PHE A 316 11.13 12.59 -17.34
N ARG A 317 10.17 11.71 -17.00
CA ARG A 317 9.15 11.96 -15.96
C ARG A 317 9.49 11.30 -14.62
N GLY A 318 10.75 10.96 -14.39
CA GLY A 318 11.27 10.51 -13.10
C GLY A 318 11.61 11.69 -12.20
N GLY A 319 11.00 11.71 -11.01
CA GLY A 319 11.20 12.73 -9.98
C GLY A 319 9.89 13.43 -9.61
N SER A 320 9.02 12.73 -8.90
CA SER A 320 7.86 13.32 -8.23
C SER A 320 7.70 12.61 -6.88
N PRO A 321 7.04 13.24 -5.88
CA PRO A 321 6.60 12.52 -4.68
C PRO A 321 6.02 11.16 -5.08
N GLU A 322 6.28 10.14 -4.26
CA GLU A 322 6.02 8.74 -4.60
C GLU A 322 4.62 8.60 -5.23
N VAL A 323 4.57 8.35 -6.55
CA VAL A 323 3.35 8.41 -7.38
C VAL A 323 2.24 7.51 -6.84
N SER A 324 2.61 6.47 -6.10
CA SER A 324 1.72 5.58 -5.38
C SER A 324 0.77 6.32 -4.43
N PHE A 325 1.25 7.28 -3.63
CA PHE A 325 0.39 8.03 -2.69
C PHE A 325 -0.56 8.96 -3.43
N GLN A 326 -0.09 9.62 -4.49
CA GLN A 326 -0.94 10.48 -5.32
C GLN A 326 -2.11 9.68 -5.92
N GLU A 327 -1.81 8.52 -6.49
CA GLU A 327 -2.83 7.68 -7.11
C GLU A 327 -3.74 7.01 -6.07
N ALA A 328 -3.23 6.66 -4.88
CA ALA A 328 -4.05 6.14 -3.78
C ALA A 328 -5.06 7.19 -3.27
N LEU A 329 -4.61 8.43 -3.01
CA LEU A 329 -5.51 9.50 -2.57
C LEU A 329 -6.47 9.96 -3.68
N ARG A 330 -6.04 9.89 -4.95
CA ARG A 330 -6.92 10.09 -6.11
C ARG A 330 -8.03 9.04 -6.16
N GLU A 331 -7.69 7.76 -6.01
CA GLU A 331 -8.68 6.68 -5.97
C GLU A 331 -9.67 6.86 -4.81
N PHE A 332 -9.16 7.16 -3.60
CA PHE A 332 -9.99 7.43 -2.44
C PHE A 332 -10.97 8.59 -2.66
N SER A 333 -10.47 9.74 -3.09
CA SER A 333 -11.31 10.93 -3.31
C SER A 333 -12.36 10.69 -4.39
N HIS A 334 -12.01 9.98 -5.46
CA HIS A 334 -12.95 9.64 -6.52
C HIS A 334 -14.03 8.67 -6.05
N ALA A 335 -13.64 7.63 -5.29
CA ALA A 335 -14.56 6.68 -4.71
C ALA A 335 -15.53 7.34 -3.73
N ALA A 336 -15.03 8.23 -2.87
CA ALA A 336 -15.83 9.01 -1.92
C ALA A 336 -16.86 9.91 -2.64
N GLN A 337 -16.42 10.67 -3.65
CA GLN A 337 -17.31 11.53 -4.45
C GLN A 337 -18.43 10.76 -5.16
N GLN A 338 -18.18 9.50 -5.54
CA GLN A 338 -19.13 8.64 -6.24
C GLN A 338 -19.96 7.76 -5.30
N GLY A 339 -19.61 7.69 -4.01
CA GLY A 339 -20.20 6.74 -3.07
C GLY A 339 -19.99 5.27 -3.48
N ARG A 340 -18.86 4.95 -4.13
CA ARG A 340 -18.53 3.57 -4.53
C ARG A 340 -17.43 2.99 -3.63
N PRO A 341 -17.35 1.66 -3.47
CA PRO A 341 -16.23 1.03 -2.78
C PRO A 341 -14.88 1.39 -3.42
N ALA A 342 -13.84 1.49 -2.58
CA ALA A 342 -12.44 1.66 -2.98
C ALA A 342 -11.64 0.39 -2.65
N LYS A 343 -10.50 0.20 -3.32
CA LYS A 343 -9.51 -0.81 -2.94
C LYS A 343 -8.12 -0.17 -2.93
N PRO A 344 -7.22 -0.53 -2.01
CA PRO A 344 -7.39 -1.49 -0.91
C PRO A 344 -8.33 -1.00 0.18
N ASP A 345 -9.26 -1.84 0.63
CA ASP A 345 -10.21 -1.48 1.68
C ASP A 345 -9.72 -1.91 3.07
N LEU A 346 -10.53 -1.70 4.10
CA LEU A 346 -10.12 -2.03 5.46
C LEU A 346 -9.97 -3.53 5.68
N ASP A 347 -10.68 -4.38 4.94
CA ASP A 347 -10.49 -5.83 4.97
C ASP A 347 -9.09 -6.23 4.48
N ASP A 348 -8.54 -5.52 3.48
CA ASP A 348 -7.14 -5.69 3.08
C ASP A 348 -6.19 -5.37 4.24
N GLY A 349 -6.49 -4.29 4.98
CA GLY A 349 -5.75 -3.89 6.17
C GLY A 349 -5.82 -4.92 7.31
N LEU A 350 -7.01 -5.49 7.55
CA LEU A 350 -7.24 -6.52 8.57
C LEU A 350 -6.47 -7.78 8.24
N ARG A 351 -6.53 -8.26 6.99
CA ARG A 351 -5.74 -9.41 6.52
C ARG A 351 -4.25 -9.17 6.71
N CYS A 352 -3.74 -7.99 6.35
CA CYS A 352 -2.33 -7.66 6.56
C CYS A 352 -1.95 -7.67 8.06
N LEU A 353 -2.81 -7.15 8.94
CA LEU A 353 -2.58 -7.17 10.38
C LEU A 353 -2.61 -8.60 10.95
N ALA A 354 -3.56 -9.44 10.53
CA ALA A 354 -3.63 -10.84 10.91
C ALA A 354 -2.37 -11.62 10.53
N LEU A 355 -1.81 -11.36 9.34
CA LEU A 355 -0.52 -11.93 8.94
C LEU A 355 0.63 -11.50 9.87
N MET A 356 0.66 -10.24 10.31
CA MET A 356 1.69 -9.75 11.23
C MET A 356 1.56 -10.36 12.64
N GLU A 357 0.34 -10.57 13.11
CA GLU A 357 0.09 -11.27 14.39
C GLU A 357 0.44 -12.76 14.29
N ALA A 358 0.10 -13.41 13.18
CA ALA A 358 0.51 -14.79 12.91
C ALA A 358 2.04 -14.94 12.80
N ALA A 359 2.74 -13.94 12.23
CA ALA A 359 4.20 -13.88 12.22
C ALA A 359 4.77 -13.80 13.64
N THR A 360 4.24 -12.92 14.49
CA THR A 360 4.67 -12.78 15.87
C THR A 360 4.42 -14.05 16.69
N ARG A 361 3.25 -14.69 16.50
CA ARG A 361 2.94 -15.99 17.10
C ARG A 361 3.90 -17.08 16.64
N SER A 362 4.22 -17.12 15.35
CA SER A 362 5.17 -18.09 14.79
C SER A 362 6.53 -17.99 15.46
N GLU A 363 7.05 -16.77 15.65
CA GLU A 363 8.33 -16.56 16.33
C GLU A 363 8.26 -17.01 17.80
N ALA A 364 7.22 -16.57 18.53
CA ALA A 364 7.03 -16.92 19.94
C ALA A 364 6.92 -18.45 20.15
N GLU A 365 6.29 -19.16 19.22
CA GLU A 365 6.07 -20.60 19.28
C GLU A 365 7.15 -21.42 18.56
N SER A 366 8.10 -20.76 17.90
CA SER A 366 9.21 -21.38 17.14
C SER A 366 8.72 -22.42 16.11
N ARG A 367 7.59 -22.14 15.46
CA ARG A 367 6.96 -23.04 14.48
C ARG A 367 6.21 -22.26 13.41
N THR A 368 5.97 -22.90 12.27
CA THR A 368 5.04 -22.38 11.26
C THR A 368 3.61 -22.32 11.81
N VAL A 369 2.92 -21.22 11.56
CA VAL A 369 1.51 -20.99 11.87
C VAL A 369 0.70 -21.13 10.58
N ARG A 370 -0.40 -21.89 10.62
CA ARG A 370 -1.38 -21.97 9.51
C ARG A 370 -2.35 -20.82 9.63
N ILE A 371 -2.71 -20.23 8.49
CA ILE A 371 -3.68 -19.14 8.39
C ILE A 371 -4.99 -19.81 7.97
N GLU A 372 -5.96 -19.85 8.89
CA GLU A 372 -7.26 -20.46 8.62
C GLU A 372 -8.13 -19.49 7.82
N ALA A 373 -8.88 -20.00 6.85
CA ALA A 373 -9.81 -19.19 6.05
C ALA A 373 -10.96 -18.58 6.90
N GLU A 374 -11.13 -19.02 8.15
CA GLU A 374 -12.23 -18.60 9.03
C GLU A 374 -12.02 -17.23 9.70
N GLU A 375 -10.81 -16.64 9.65
CA GLU A 375 -10.57 -15.24 10.07
C GLU A 375 -11.04 -14.22 9.01
N GLU A 376 -11.59 -14.66 7.87
CA GLU A 376 -12.12 -13.79 6.80
C GLU A 376 -13.63 -13.57 6.85
N THR A 377 -14.37 -14.10 7.85
CA THR A 377 -15.86 -14.04 7.83
C THR A 377 -16.54 -13.97 9.21
N ARG A 378 -15.93 -13.37 10.22
CA ARG A 378 -16.63 -13.11 11.50
C ARG A 378 -16.71 -11.65 11.86
#